data_AF-A0ABD8B5N6-F1
#
_entry.id   AF-A0ABD8B5N6-F1
#
_cell.length_a   1.000
_cell.length_b   1.000
_cell.length_c   1.000
_cell.angle_alpha   90.00
_cell.angle_beta   90.00
_cell.angle_gamma   90.00
#
_symmetry.space_group_name_H-M   'P 1'
#
loop_
_entity.id
_entity.type
_entity.pdbx_description
1 polymer ?
#
loop_
_entity_poly.entity_id
_entity_poly.type
_entity_poly.pdbx_seq_one_letter_code
_entity_poly.pdbx_strand_id
1 'polypeptide(L)' 'MSTIKVEAPASRAPCLLETDVQEKVGVNFSRGPIWEPYMVEDRNLVTGQNPASAAVLGDRMLEVLK' A
#
# COMPACT_ATOMS: atom_id res chain seq x y z
N MET A 1 13.55 18.49 -12.52
CA MET A 1 12.27 17.83 -12.21
C MET A 1 12.41 16.40 -12.68
N SER A 2 12.85 15.50 -11.79
CA SER A 2 13.26 14.14 -12.17
C SER A 2 12.07 13.21 -12.02
N THR A 3 11.49 12.81 -13.15
CA THR A 3 10.44 11.79 -13.19
C THR A 3 11.04 10.46 -12.78
N ILE A 4 10.62 9.93 -11.62
CA ILE A 4 10.88 8.54 -11.26
C ILE A 4 9.96 7.68 -12.13
N LYS A 5 10.52 7.04 -13.15
CA LYS A 5 9.84 5.96 -13.88
C LYS A 5 9.71 4.77 -12.94
N VAL A 6 8.49 4.47 -12.52
CA VAL A 6 8.17 3.20 -11.87
C VAL A 6 8.18 2.14 -12.98
N GLU A 7 9.32 1.49 -13.19
CA GLU A 7 9.38 0.28 -14.00
C GLU A 7 9.15 -0.93 -13.09
N ALA A 8 7.94 -1.48 -13.13
CA ALA A 8 7.65 -2.84 -12.68
C ALA A 8 6.96 -3.57 -13.83
N PRO A 9 7.13 -4.90 -13.98
CA PRO A 9 6.57 -5.67 -15.09
C PRO A 9 5.06 -5.84 -14.87
N ALA A 10 4.29 -4.80 -15.14
CA ALA A 10 2.83 -4.82 -15.09
C ALA A 10 2.22 -5.70 -16.21
N SER A 11 3.05 -6.28 -17.09
CA SER A 11 2.59 -6.97 -18.30
C SER A 11 1.71 -8.20 -18.05
N ARG A 12 1.65 -8.73 -16.81
CA ARG A 12 0.80 -9.88 -16.44
C ARG A 12 -0.33 -9.54 -15.48
N ALA A 13 -0.32 -8.37 -14.87
CA ALA A 13 -1.40 -7.97 -13.97
C ALA A 13 -2.51 -7.29 -14.79
N PRO A 14 -3.80 -7.59 -14.55
CA PRO A 14 -4.89 -6.99 -15.30
C PRO A 14 -5.05 -5.48 -15.05
N CYS A 15 -4.56 -5.00 -13.91
CA CYS A 15 -4.50 -3.59 -13.56
C CYS A 15 -3.38 -3.33 -12.55
N LEU A 16 -3.03 -2.06 -12.37
CA LEU A 16 -2.23 -1.59 -11.26
C LEU A 16 -3.15 -1.17 -10.11
N LEU A 17 -2.95 -1.76 -8.93
CA LEU A 17 -3.78 -1.46 -7.77
C LEU A 17 -3.72 0.02 -7.38
N GLU A 18 -2.54 0.63 -7.41
CA GLU A 18 -2.34 2.07 -7.12
C GLU A 18 -3.24 2.95 -8.00
N THR A 19 -3.21 2.75 -9.32
CA THR A 19 -4.06 3.50 -10.26
C THR A 19 -5.54 3.28 -9.98
N ASP A 20 -5.95 2.03 -9.80
CA ASP A 20 -7.36 1.70 -9.60
C ASP A 20 -7.94 2.31 -8.31
N VAL A 21 -7.21 2.24 -7.19
CA VAL A 21 -7.70 2.81 -5.92
C VAL A 21 -7.72 4.35 -5.93
N GLN A 22 -6.78 4.99 -6.65
CA GLN A 22 -6.78 6.44 -6.81
C GLN A 22 -7.91 6.90 -7.73
N GLU A 23 -8.06 6.32 -8.92
CA GLU A 23 -8.98 6.83 -9.95
C GLU A 23 -10.43 6.38 -9.74
N LYS A 24 -10.66 5.13 -9.33
CA LYS A 24 -12.01 4.56 -9.24
C LYS A 24 -12.64 4.76 -7.85
N VAL A 25 -11.82 4.78 -6.81
CA VAL A 25 -12.28 4.87 -5.42
C VAL A 25 -11.98 6.25 -4.82
N GLY A 26 -11.00 6.98 -5.35
CA GLY A 26 -10.61 8.30 -4.82
C GLY A 26 -9.74 8.22 -3.56
N VAL A 27 -9.01 7.11 -3.35
CA VAL A 27 -8.16 6.92 -2.17
C VAL A 27 -6.94 7.85 -2.21
N ASN A 28 -6.63 8.47 -1.07
CA ASN A 28 -5.35 9.15 -0.89
C ASN A 28 -4.23 8.11 -0.70
N PHE A 29 -3.55 7.80 -1.80
CA PHE A 29 -2.51 6.78 -1.83
C PHE A 29 -1.16 7.33 -1.33
N SER A 30 -0.45 6.51 -0.56
CA SER A 30 0.94 6.74 -0.17
C SER A 30 1.72 5.43 -0.19
N ARG A 31 3.05 5.52 -0.33
CA ARG A 31 3.96 4.38 -0.29
C ARG A 31 5.24 4.71 0.47
N GLY A 32 5.74 3.73 1.20
CA GLY A 32 7.07 3.76 1.80
C GLY A 32 8.14 3.27 0.81
N PRO A 33 9.39 3.12 1.28
CA PRO A 33 10.47 2.54 0.49
C PRO A 33 10.11 1.14 -0.04
N ILE A 34 10.64 0.79 -1.20
CA ILE A 34 10.41 -0.54 -1.81
C ILE A 34 11.03 -1.60 -0.89
N TRP A 35 10.30 -2.68 -0.64
CA TRP A 35 10.68 -3.83 0.21
C TRP A 35 10.82 -3.57 1.70
N GLU A 36 10.68 -2.33 2.15
CA GLU A 36 10.66 -2.02 3.59
C GLU A 36 9.23 -2.15 4.16
N PRO A 37 9.08 -2.43 5.47
CA PRO A 37 7.79 -2.37 6.14
C PRO A 37 7.16 -0.98 6.02
N TYR A 38 5.94 -0.93 5.52
CA TYR A 38 5.12 0.29 5.45
C TYR A 38 3.65 -0.04 5.69
N MET A 39 3.03 0.69 6.61
CA MET A 39 1.65 0.53 7.02
C MET A 39 0.99 1.91 7.13
N VAL A 40 -0.28 1.99 6.74
CA VAL A 40 -1.12 3.17 6.89
C VAL A 40 -2.44 2.76 7.51
N GLU A 41 -2.95 3.61 8.40
CA GLU A 41 -4.22 3.45 9.08
C GLU A 41 -5.12 4.67 8.87
N ASP A 42 -6.40 4.42 8.55
CA ASP A 42 -7.50 5.37 8.66
C ASP A 42 -8.63 4.71 9.46
N ARG A 43 -8.81 5.15 10.72
CA ARG A 43 -9.81 4.62 11.65
C ARG A 43 -9.69 3.10 11.81
N ASN A 44 -10.56 2.32 11.19
CA ASN A 44 -10.56 0.85 11.25
C ASN A 44 -10.04 0.19 9.96
N LEU A 45 -9.55 0.97 8.99
CA LEU A 45 -8.89 0.47 7.79
C LEU A 45 -7.37 0.50 8.00
N VAL A 46 -6.77 -0.68 8.13
CA VAL A 46 -5.31 -0.86 8.25
C VAL A 46 -4.80 -1.52 6.96
N THR A 47 -3.79 -0.94 6.32
CA THR A 47 -3.22 -1.42 5.05
C THR A 47 -1.71 -1.57 5.12
N GLY A 48 -1.15 -2.53 4.38
CA GLY A 48 0.29 -2.80 4.31
C GLY A 48 0.77 -2.91 2.87
N GLN A 49 1.92 -2.31 2.56
CA GLN A 49 2.42 -2.20 1.19
C GLN A 49 2.86 -3.54 0.58
N ASN A 50 3.55 -4.38 1.35
CA ASN A 50 4.25 -5.55 0.83
C ASN A 50 4.40 -6.63 1.93
N PRO A 51 4.93 -7.83 1.62
CA PRO A 51 5.08 -8.90 2.60
C PRO A 51 5.87 -8.53 3.87
N ALA A 52 6.86 -7.63 3.79
CA ALA A 52 7.62 -7.17 4.95
C ALA A 52 6.75 -6.37 5.94
N SER A 53 5.62 -5.80 5.49
CA SER A 53 4.66 -5.09 6.36
C SER A 53 3.81 -6.02 7.23
N ALA A 54 3.85 -7.34 7.05
CA ALA A 54 2.92 -8.26 7.70
C ALA A 54 2.95 -8.18 9.25
N ALA A 55 4.14 -8.10 9.85
CA ALA A 55 4.29 -8.06 11.30
C ALA A 55 3.71 -6.76 11.89
N VAL A 56 4.13 -5.59 11.38
CA VAL A 56 3.66 -4.28 11.87
C VAL A 56 2.16 -4.08 11.64
N LEU A 57 1.61 -4.62 10.56
CA LEU A 57 0.17 -4.60 10.30
C LEU A 57 -0.60 -5.49 11.29
N GLY A 58 -0.10 -6.70 11.54
CA GLY A 58 -0.73 -7.65 12.46
C GLY A 58 -0.80 -7.12 13.90
N ASP A 59 0.31 -6.57 14.39
CA ASP A 59 0.38 -5.97 15.73
C ASP A 59 -0.63 -4.83 15.85
N ARG A 60 -0.73 -3.96 14.83
CA ARG A 60 -1.68 -2.85 14.85
C ARG A 60 -3.13 -3.32 14.78
N MET A 61 -3.42 -4.37 13.99
CA MET A 61 -4.76 -4.94 13.91
C MET A 61 -5.24 -5.47 15.26
N LEU A 62 -4.36 -6.09 16.06
CA LEU A 62 -4.70 -6.53 17.42
C LEU A 62 -5.02 -5.37 18.36
N GLU A 63 -4.43 -4.21 18.16
CA GLU A 63 -4.75 -3.01 18.96
C GLU A 63 -6.09 -2.39 18.57
N VAL A 64 -6.43 -2.39 17.28
CA VAL A 64 -7.71 -1.87 16.77
C VAL A 64 -8.91 -2.71 17.22
N LEU A 65 -8.71 -4.01 17.46
CA LEU A 65 -9.78 -4.96 17.84
C LEU A 65 -10.01 -5.10 19.35
N LYS A 66 -9.24 -4.38 20.18
CA LYS A 66 -9.46 -4.35 21.65
C LYS A 66 -10.60 -3.41 22.02
#